data_AF-A0A959HM23-F1
#
_entry.id   AF-A0A959HM23-F1
#
_cell.length_a   1.000
_cell.length_b   1.000
_cell.length_c   1.000
_cell.angle_alpha   90.00
_cell.angle_beta   90.00
_cell.angle_gamma   90.00
#
_symmetry.space_group_name_H-M   'P 1'
#
loop_
_entity.id
_entity.type
_entity.pdbx_description
1 polymer ?
#
loop_
_entity_poly.entity_id
_entity_poly.type
_entity_poly.pdbx_seq_one_letter_code
_entity_poly.pdbx_strand_id
1 'polypeptide(L)'
;MRNFMVFGVCLLLSAVVLQSCGKKETGQLVGVLDRPKWKGINPLGMQYIKSGVFHIGGNDQDIFNSYVQRPRQVSIVGFFMDETEITNNEYRQFVNYVRDSTAHTILGDFIQDDYGNESIDWELPIDYADETLDEMYVSEDDQIFGKREFDNTNLRYAWTEVD
;
A
#
# COMPACT_ATOMS: atom_id res chain seq x y z
N MET A 1 -12.46 55.73 43.26
CA MET A 1 -12.43 54.27 43.54
C MET A 1 -13.76 53.56 43.23
N ARG A 2 -14.94 54.16 43.49
CA ARG A 2 -16.26 53.57 43.22
C ARG A 2 -16.49 53.19 41.74
N ASN A 3 -16.10 54.04 40.79
CA ASN A 3 -16.34 53.78 39.36
C ASN A 3 -15.43 52.66 38.80
N PHE A 4 -14.19 52.53 39.30
CA PHE A 4 -13.27 51.47 38.88
C PHE A 4 -13.74 50.08 39.33
N MET A 5 -14.34 50.00 40.52
CA MET A 5 -14.96 48.78 41.04
C MET A 5 -16.21 48.39 40.24
N VAL A 6 -17.03 49.37 39.82
CA VAL A 6 -18.22 49.12 38.98
C VAL A 6 -17.85 48.61 37.60
N PHE A 7 -16.81 49.18 36.95
CA PHE A 7 -16.31 48.67 35.66
C PHE A 7 -15.77 47.24 35.78
N GLY A 8 -15.05 46.92 36.86
CA GLY A 8 -14.55 45.56 37.12
C GLY A 8 -15.68 44.53 37.30
N VAL A 9 -16.75 44.91 38.01
CA VAL A 9 -17.94 44.05 38.20
C VAL A 9 -18.70 43.85 36.89
N CYS A 10 -18.86 44.90 36.08
CA CYS A 10 -19.51 44.78 34.76
C CYS A 10 -18.71 43.86 33.81
N LEU A 11 -17.37 43.93 33.85
CA LEU A 11 -16.53 43.09 32.99
C LEU A 11 -16.59 41.61 33.42
N LEU A 12 -16.60 41.34 34.73
CA LEU A 12 -16.84 40.00 35.27
C LEU A 12 -18.23 39.46 34.90
N LEU A 13 -19.28 40.28 35.00
CA LEU A 13 -20.62 39.89 34.59
C LEU A 13 -20.71 39.57 33.09
N SER A 14 -20.05 40.36 32.24
CA SER A 14 -20.01 40.11 30.80
C SER A 14 -19.31 38.80 30.43
N ALA A 15 -18.25 38.44 31.16
CA ALA A 15 -17.53 37.18 30.97
C ALA A 15 -18.39 35.96 31.36
N VAL A 16 -19.22 36.08 32.40
CA VAL A 16 -20.15 35.01 32.83
C VAL A 16 -21.25 34.79 31.78
N VAL A 17 -21.77 35.86 31.17
CA VAL A 17 -22.81 35.74 30.13
C VAL A 17 -22.27 35.08 28.86
N LEU A 18 -21.00 35.34 28.49
CA LEU A 18 -20.37 34.72 27.32
C LEU A 18 -20.12 33.21 27.49
N GLN A 19 -20.01 32.69 28.71
CA GLN A 19 -19.90 31.25 28.97
C GLN A 19 -21.24 30.50 28.89
N SER A 20 -22.38 31.20 28.84
CA SER A 20 -23.70 30.56 28.81
C SER A 20 -24.09 30.04 27.41
N CYS A 21 -23.38 30.44 26.35
CA CYS A 21 -23.67 30.00 24.98
C CYS A 21 -22.90 28.72 24.61
N GLY A 22 -23.16 27.64 25.36
CA GLY A 22 -22.68 26.30 25.01
C GLY A 22 -23.62 25.63 24.02
N LYS A 23 -23.11 25.19 22.87
CA LYS A 23 -23.84 24.30 21.95
C LYS A 23 -24.06 22.96 22.65
N LYS A 24 -25.21 22.78 23.30
CA LYS A 24 -25.61 21.49 23.87
C LYS A 24 -26.38 20.71 22.80
N GLU A 25 -25.79 19.62 22.34
CA GLU A 25 -26.43 18.60 21.51
C GLU A 25 -27.44 17.82 22.39
N THR A 26 -28.61 18.38 22.68
CA THR A 26 -29.65 17.76 23.54
C THR A 26 -30.76 17.10 22.73
N GLY A 27 -30.39 16.34 21.69
CA GLY A 27 -31.32 15.43 21.02
C GLY A 27 -31.60 14.20 21.88
N GLN A 28 -32.82 13.65 21.83
CA GLN A 28 -33.17 12.38 22.49
C GLN A 28 -32.48 11.15 21.86
N LEU A 29 -31.86 11.33 20.69
CA LEU A 29 -30.99 10.36 20.02
C LEU A 29 -29.71 11.06 19.55
N VAL A 30 -28.69 11.06 20.40
CA VAL A 30 -27.33 11.57 20.07
C VAL A 30 -26.38 10.46 19.61
N GLY A 31 -26.88 9.24 19.45
CA GLY A 31 -26.07 8.06 19.14
C GLY A 31 -25.17 7.65 20.30
N VAL A 32 -24.34 6.63 20.08
CA VAL A 32 -23.32 6.20 21.05
C VAL A 32 -22.16 7.20 20.97
N LEU A 33 -21.99 7.99 22.05
CA LEU A 33 -20.84 8.84 22.26
C LEU A 33 -19.59 7.95 22.37
N ASP A 34 -18.47 8.39 21.80
CA ASP A 34 -17.19 7.65 21.75
C ASP A 34 -17.13 6.39 20.87
N ARG A 35 -17.76 6.42 19.69
CA ARG A 35 -17.48 5.40 18.67
C ARG A 35 -16.00 5.51 18.25
N PRO A 36 -15.21 4.42 18.30
CA PRO A 36 -13.85 4.46 17.80
C PRO A 36 -13.88 4.88 16.33
N LYS A 37 -13.17 5.97 16.00
CA LYS A 37 -12.97 6.35 14.60
C LYS A 37 -12.17 5.23 13.96
N TRP A 38 -12.82 4.47 13.07
CA TRP A 38 -12.15 3.52 12.21
C TRP A 38 -11.16 4.30 11.33
N LYS A 39 -9.90 4.35 11.75
CA LYS A 39 -8.79 4.60 10.84
C LYS A 39 -8.62 3.29 10.12
N GLY A 40 -9.09 3.23 8.87
CA GLY A 40 -8.93 2.04 8.05
C GLY A 40 -7.50 1.54 8.07
N ILE A 41 -7.33 0.24 7.79
CA ILE A 41 -6.01 -0.34 7.60
C ILE A 41 -5.45 0.30 6.34
N ASN A 42 -4.47 1.19 6.52
CA ASN A 42 -3.68 1.67 5.41
C ASN A 42 -2.46 0.75 5.34
N PRO A 43 -2.30 -0.06 4.28
CA PRO A 43 -1.12 -0.87 4.11
C PRO A 43 0.14 0.00 4.16
N LEU A 44 1.25 -0.59 4.61
CA LEU A 44 2.51 0.14 4.71
C LEU A 44 2.93 0.63 3.30
N GLY A 45 3.33 1.90 3.19
CA GLY A 45 3.76 2.49 1.92
C GLY A 45 2.64 2.78 0.92
N MET A 46 1.37 2.61 1.31
CA MET A 46 0.21 2.92 0.47
C MET A 46 -0.63 4.05 1.05
N GLN A 47 -1.44 4.67 0.20
CA GLN A 47 -2.40 5.71 0.55
C GLN A 47 -3.77 5.38 -0.05
N TYR A 48 -4.81 5.49 0.76
CA TYR A 48 -6.18 5.31 0.30
C TYR A 48 -6.64 6.49 -0.59
N ILE A 49 -7.01 6.18 -1.83
CA ILE A 49 -7.62 7.09 -2.79
C ILE A 49 -9.14 6.98 -2.70
N LYS A 50 -9.81 8.10 -2.43
CA LYS A 50 -11.26 8.13 -2.26
C LYS A 50 -11.97 7.92 -3.60
N SER A 51 -13.15 7.29 -3.54
CA SER A 51 -14.04 7.22 -4.70
C SER A 51 -14.46 8.62 -5.15
N GLY A 52 -14.60 8.78 -6.47
CA GLY A 52 -14.90 10.07 -7.05
C GLY A 52 -14.96 10.03 -8.55
N VAL A 53 -15.14 11.21 -9.13
CA VAL A 53 -15.22 11.39 -10.57
C VAL A 53 -14.18 12.43 -10.96
N PHE A 54 -13.38 12.14 -11.99
CA PHE A 54 -12.39 13.07 -12.52
C PHE A 54 -12.39 13.06 -14.05
N HIS A 55 -11.83 14.12 -14.64
CA HIS A 55 -11.74 14.26 -16.09
C HIS A 55 -10.31 13.94 -16.53
N ILE A 56 -10.16 12.97 -17.42
CA ILE A 56 -8.89 12.53 -18.02
C ILE A 56 -8.75 13.14 -19.41
N GLY A 57 -7.53 13.51 -19.79
CA GLY A 57 -7.20 14.13 -21.07
C GLY A 57 -6.83 15.59 -20.84
N GLY A 58 -5.59 15.94 -21.19
CA GLY A 58 -5.08 17.30 -21.04
C GLY A 58 -5.82 18.27 -21.97
N ASN A 59 -5.99 19.52 -21.50
CA ASN A 59 -6.40 20.64 -22.35
C ASN A 59 -5.20 21.27 -23.09
N ASP A 60 -3.98 20.82 -22.80
CA ASP A 60 -2.77 21.37 -23.40
C ASP A 60 -2.54 20.84 -24.81
N GLN A 61 -2.04 21.71 -25.69
CA GLN A 61 -1.63 21.32 -27.03
C GLN A 61 -0.47 20.33 -26.95
N ASP A 62 -0.64 19.17 -27.57
CA ASP A 62 0.47 18.27 -27.92
C ASP A 62 1.47 19.01 -28.84
N ILE A 63 2.75 18.62 -28.83
CA ILE A 63 3.82 19.23 -29.64
C ILE A 63 3.45 19.22 -31.14
N PHE A 64 2.70 18.20 -31.57
CA PHE A 64 2.21 18.05 -32.94
C PHE A 64 0.86 18.72 -33.20
N ASN A 65 0.30 19.44 -32.21
CA ASN A 65 -1.02 20.07 -32.25
C ASN A 65 -2.12 19.13 -32.77
N SER A 66 -1.99 17.85 -32.43
CA SER A 66 -2.74 16.75 -33.02
C SER A 66 -4.18 16.64 -32.45
N TYR A 67 -4.47 17.34 -31.34
CA TYR A 67 -5.76 17.36 -30.62
C TYR A 67 -6.39 15.96 -30.42
N VAL A 68 -5.56 14.91 -30.31
CA VAL A 68 -6.03 13.52 -30.25
C VAL A 68 -6.66 13.21 -28.87
N GLN A 69 -6.30 13.96 -27.84
CA GLN A 69 -6.78 13.74 -26.47
C GLN A 69 -8.07 14.54 -26.22
N ARG A 70 -9.22 13.89 -26.38
CA ARG A 70 -10.51 14.45 -25.94
C ARG A 70 -10.67 14.24 -24.43
N PRO A 71 -11.08 15.27 -23.66
CA PRO A 71 -11.35 15.09 -22.25
C PRO A 71 -12.53 14.14 -22.04
N ARG A 72 -12.35 13.13 -21.18
CA ARG A 72 -13.37 12.14 -20.82
C ARG A 72 -13.54 12.08 -19.31
N GLN A 73 -14.78 11.99 -18.86
CA GLN A 73 -15.10 11.82 -17.44
C GLN A 73 -15.03 10.35 -17.06
N VAL A 74 -14.29 10.03 -15.99
CA VAL A 74 -14.13 8.67 -15.46
C VAL A 74 -14.49 8.65 -13.98
N SER A 75 -15.31 7.68 -13.59
CA SER A 75 -15.65 7.38 -12.20
C SER A 75 -14.79 6.24 -11.68
N ILE A 76 -14.17 6.44 -10.52
CA ILE A 76 -13.36 5.41 -9.84
C ILE A 76 -13.96 5.03 -8.49
N VAL A 77 -13.89 3.74 -8.18
CA VAL A 77 -14.13 3.22 -6.83
C VAL A 77 -12.89 3.49 -5.98
N GLY A 78 -13.02 3.61 -4.66
CA GLY A 78 -11.86 3.87 -3.80
C GLY A 78 -10.94 2.65 -3.69
N PHE A 79 -9.65 2.87 -3.82
CA PHE A 79 -8.60 1.84 -3.79
C PHE A 79 -7.32 2.37 -3.11
N PHE A 80 -6.36 1.49 -2.84
CA PHE A 80 -5.05 1.88 -2.30
C PHE A 80 -4.03 2.04 -3.43
N MET A 81 -3.23 3.10 -3.36
CA MET A 81 -2.14 3.38 -4.30
C MET A 81 -0.85 3.57 -3.51
N ASP A 82 0.28 3.10 -4.05
CA ASP A 82 1.58 3.32 -3.43
C ASP A 82 1.87 4.83 -3.27
N GLU A 83 2.45 5.20 -2.13
CA GLU A 83 2.82 6.59 -1.82
C GLU A 83 3.98 7.07 -2.69
N THR A 84 4.92 6.18 -3.01
CA THR A 84 6.09 6.44 -3.84
C THR A 84 6.25 5.38 -4.91
N GLU A 85 6.97 5.69 -5.98
CA GLU A 85 7.39 4.68 -6.95
C GLU A 85 8.23 3.59 -6.27
N ILE A 86 8.13 2.36 -6.77
CA ILE A 86 8.90 1.22 -6.27
C ILE A 86 10.40 1.52 -6.42
N THR A 87 11.11 1.46 -5.29
CA THR A 87 12.54 1.70 -5.25
C THR A 87 13.33 0.50 -5.78
N ASN A 88 14.56 0.75 -6.24
CA ASN A 88 15.46 -0.31 -6.66
C ASN A 88 15.73 -1.37 -5.56
N ASN A 89 15.59 -1.01 -4.28
CA ASN A 89 15.80 -1.95 -3.19
C ASN A 89 14.57 -2.86 -2.99
N GLU A 90 13.37 -2.29 -3.04
CA GLU A 90 12.12 -3.07 -2.99
C GLU A 90 12.01 -4.01 -4.18
N TYR A 91 12.38 -3.55 -5.38
CA TYR A 91 12.42 -4.42 -6.56
C TYR A 91 13.41 -5.59 -6.37
N ARG A 92 14.57 -5.37 -5.74
CA ARG A 92 15.51 -6.46 -5.43
C ARG A 92 14.97 -7.45 -4.40
N GLN A 93 14.21 -6.98 -3.41
CA GLN A 93 13.54 -7.88 -2.46
C GLN A 93 12.55 -8.80 -3.19
N PHE A 94 11.77 -8.24 -4.12
CA PHE A 94 10.88 -9.04 -4.96
C PHE A 94 11.64 -10.05 -5.82
N VAL A 95 12.72 -9.65 -6.49
CA VAL A 95 13.53 -10.57 -7.33
C VAL A 95 14.14 -11.70 -6.49
N ASN A 96 14.65 -11.39 -5.30
CA ASN A 96 15.16 -12.40 -4.38
C ASN A 96 14.05 -13.35 -3.93
N TYR A 97 12.87 -12.83 -3.58
CA TYR A 97 11.72 -13.66 -3.23
C TYR A 97 11.33 -14.63 -4.35
N VAL A 98 11.27 -14.15 -5.61
CA VAL A 98 10.97 -15.01 -6.76
C VAL A 98 12.05 -16.07 -6.94
N ARG A 99 13.33 -15.68 -6.90
CA ARG A 99 14.46 -16.62 -6.97
C ARG A 99 14.36 -17.70 -5.90
N ASP A 100 14.08 -17.33 -4.67
CA ASP A 100 14.02 -18.25 -3.53
C ASP A 100 12.81 -19.18 -3.67
N SER A 101 11.66 -18.66 -4.13
CA SER A 101 10.47 -19.47 -4.44
C SER A 101 10.71 -20.52 -5.52
N THR A 102 11.44 -20.14 -6.59
CA THR A 102 11.77 -21.04 -7.69
C THR A 102 12.74 -22.12 -7.22
N ALA A 103 13.74 -21.75 -6.41
CA ALA A 103 14.68 -22.71 -5.84
C ALA A 103 13.98 -23.75 -4.95
N HIS A 104 13.13 -23.31 -4.03
CA HIS A 104 12.34 -24.24 -3.20
C HIS A 104 11.45 -25.17 -4.03
N THR A 105 10.86 -24.66 -5.10
CA THR A 105 10.04 -25.46 -6.01
C THR A 105 10.85 -26.57 -6.69
N ILE A 106 12.09 -26.27 -7.10
CA ILE A 106 13.00 -27.23 -7.74
C ILE A 106 13.50 -28.26 -6.71
N LEU A 107 13.82 -27.82 -5.50
CA LEU A 107 14.25 -28.69 -4.40
C LEU A 107 13.12 -29.59 -3.87
N GLY A 108 11.87 -29.22 -4.12
CA GLY A 108 10.70 -29.95 -3.61
C GLY A 108 10.38 -29.62 -2.15
N ASP A 109 10.77 -28.43 -1.68
CA ASP A 109 10.58 -27.95 -0.32
C ASP A 109 9.12 -27.52 -0.09
N PHE A 110 8.24 -28.50 0.11
CA PHE A 110 6.81 -28.27 0.32
C PHE A 110 6.33 -28.82 1.66
N ILE A 111 5.51 -28.03 2.36
CA ILE A 111 4.68 -28.47 3.48
C ILE A 111 3.28 -28.75 2.97
N GLN A 112 2.73 -29.89 3.38
CA GLN A 112 1.35 -30.27 3.12
C GLN A 112 0.46 -29.96 4.34
N ASP A 113 -0.69 -29.35 4.10
CA ASP A 113 -1.72 -29.15 5.13
C ASP A 113 -2.60 -30.40 5.34
N ASP A 114 -3.47 -30.37 6.36
CA ASP A 114 -4.40 -31.47 6.66
C ASP A 114 -5.40 -31.76 5.53
N TYR A 115 -5.54 -30.84 4.57
CA TYR A 115 -6.45 -30.91 3.43
C TYR A 115 -5.76 -31.37 2.13
N GLY A 116 -4.44 -31.60 2.17
CA GLY A 116 -3.64 -32.06 1.04
C GLY A 116 -3.08 -30.94 0.15
N ASN A 117 -3.26 -29.67 0.51
CA ASN A 117 -2.67 -28.54 -0.22
C ASN A 117 -1.18 -28.40 0.11
N GLU A 118 -0.37 -28.18 -0.92
CA GLU A 118 1.07 -27.98 -0.80
C GLU A 118 1.42 -26.49 -0.80
N SER A 119 2.30 -26.08 0.10
CA SER A 119 2.82 -24.72 0.21
C SER A 119 4.32 -24.76 0.41
N ILE A 120 5.05 -23.76 -0.10
CA ILE A 120 6.51 -23.71 0.02
C ILE A 120 6.91 -23.61 1.50
N ASP A 121 7.87 -24.45 1.90
CA ASP A 121 8.51 -24.35 3.22
C ASP A 121 9.62 -23.30 3.23
N TRP A 122 9.30 -22.13 3.75
CA TRP A 122 10.26 -21.02 3.87
C TRP A 122 11.23 -21.15 5.04
N GLU A 123 11.07 -22.14 5.92
CA GLU A 123 11.99 -22.35 7.05
C GLU A 123 13.25 -23.12 6.62
N LEU A 124 13.17 -23.88 5.52
CA LEU A 124 14.29 -24.64 5.01
C LEU A 124 15.34 -23.71 4.39
N PRO A 125 16.64 -23.89 4.72
CA PRO A 125 17.70 -23.11 4.10
C PRO A 125 17.99 -23.62 2.69
N ILE A 126 18.11 -22.70 1.73
CA ILE A 126 18.50 -23.01 0.35
C ILE A 126 20.02 -23.06 0.24
N ASP A 127 20.57 -24.17 -0.27
CA ASP A 127 21.96 -24.24 -0.71
C ASP A 127 22.06 -24.03 -2.23
N TYR A 128 22.42 -22.81 -2.65
CA TYR A 128 22.60 -22.46 -4.06
C TYR A 128 23.76 -23.18 -4.76
N ALA A 129 24.62 -23.89 -4.03
CA ALA A 129 25.69 -24.69 -4.61
C ALA A 129 25.23 -26.08 -5.06
N ASP A 130 24.02 -26.50 -4.68
CA ASP A 130 23.45 -27.80 -5.04
C ASP A 130 23.31 -27.95 -6.57
N GLU A 131 23.63 -29.15 -7.09
CA GLU A 131 23.55 -29.50 -8.51
C GLU A 131 22.10 -29.51 -9.01
N THR A 132 21.13 -29.79 -8.14
CA THR A 132 19.70 -29.76 -8.49
C THR A 132 19.24 -28.38 -8.95
N LEU A 133 19.89 -27.32 -8.47
CA LEU A 133 19.59 -25.94 -8.85
C LEU A 133 20.31 -25.49 -10.12
N ASP A 134 21.08 -26.35 -10.80
CA ASP A 134 21.79 -26.00 -12.03
C ASP A 134 20.86 -25.52 -13.15
N GLU A 135 19.61 -25.98 -13.18
CA GLU A 135 18.58 -25.50 -14.12
C GLU A 135 18.25 -24.01 -13.95
N MET A 136 18.51 -23.42 -12.78
CA MET A 136 18.31 -21.98 -12.55
C MET A 136 19.44 -21.13 -13.10
N TYR A 137 20.59 -21.72 -13.45
CA TYR A 137 21.76 -21.01 -13.92
C TYR A 137 21.89 -21.07 -15.44
N VAL A 138 22.58 -20.08 -15.97
CA VAL A 138 22.94 -20.06 -17.39
C VAL A 138 23.90 -21.21 -17.69
N SER A 139 23.70 -21.86 -18.84
CA SER A 139 24.56 -22.95 -19.32
C SER A 139 26.04 -22.51 -19.44
N GLU A 140 26.97 -23.44 -19.26
CA GLU A 140 28.42 -23.12 -19.26
C GLU A 140 28.88 -22.38 -20.52
N ASP A 141 28.28 -22.68 -21.68
CA ASP A 141 28.62 -22.06 -22.97
C ASP A 141 28.18 -20.58 -23.05
N ASP A 142 27.11 -20.21 -22.34
CA ASP A 142 26.54 -18.86 -22.32
C ASP A 142 27.02 -18.03 -21.12
N GLN A 143 27.79 -18.63 -20.20
CA GLN A 143 28.32 -17.93 -19.02
C GLN A 143 29.35 -16.87 -19.41
N ILE A 144 29.11 -15.64 -18.96
CA ILE A 144 30.04 -14.54 -19.18
C ILE A 144 31.17 -14.63 -18.14
N PHE A 145 32.42 -14.72 -18.60
CA PHE A 145 33.63 -14.85 -17.77
C PHE A 145 33.68 -16.10 -16.88
N GLY A 146 32.97 -17.18 -17.23
CA GLY A 146 32.94 -18.44 -16.47
C GLY A 146 32.34 -18.29 -15.07
N LYS A 147 31.49 -17.27 -14.87
CA LYS A 147 30.76 -17.07 -13.62
C LYS A 147 29.39 -17.72 -13.74
N ARG A 148 29.02 -18.51 -12.73
CA ARG A 148 27.63 -18.98 -12.56
C ARG A 148 26.74 -17.77 -12.29
N GLU A 149 25.90 -17.43 -13.25
CA GLU A 149 24.91 -16.37 -13.15
C GLU A 149 23.52 -16.99 -13.31
N PHE A 150 22.55 -16.46 -12.57
CA PHE A 150 21.15 -16.91 -12.66
C PHE A 150 20.58 -16.54 -14.03
N ASP A 151 19.83 -17.47 -14.62
CA ASP A 151 19.05 -17.19 -15.81
C ASP A 151 17.76 -16.45 -15.41
N ASN A 152 17.70 -15.16 -15.75
CA ASN A 152 16.53 -14.32 -15.48
C ASN A 152 15.25 -14.81 -16.19
N THR A 153 15.35 -15.61 -17.26
CA THR A 153 14.18 -16.13 -17.98
C THR A 153 13.45 -17.24 -17.22
N ASN A 154 14.17 -17.90 -16.31
CA ASN A 154 13.64 -18.94 -15.43
C ASN A 154 12.97 -18.36 -14.17
N LEU A 155 13.27 -17.10 -13.82
CA LEU A 155 12.65 -16.40 -12.68
C LEU A 155 11.23 -15.93 -13.02
N ARG A 156 10.28 -16.86 -12.95
CA ARG A 156 8.87 -16.60 -13.22
C ARG A 156 8.07 -16.64 -11.93
N TYR A 157 7.44 -15.52 -11.60
CA TYR A 157 6.50 -15.47 -10.49
C TYR A 157 5.23 -16.24 -10.84
N ALA A 158 4.91 -17.25 -10.02
CA ALA A 158 3.65 -17.98 -10.05
C ALA A 158 2.87 -17.68 -8.77
N TRP A 159 1.55 -17.63 -8.89
CA TRP A 159 0.65 -17.48 -7.76
C TRP A 159 -0.56 -18.39 -7.98
N THR A 160 -1.14 -18.87 -6.88
CA THR A 160 -2.40 -19.59 -6.89
C THR A 160 -3.32 -18.96 -5.86
N GLU A 161 -4.60 -18.93 -6.16
CA GLU A 161 -5.62 -18.73 -5.13
C GLU A 161 -5.69 -20.00 -4.29
N VAL A 162 -5.70 -19.84 -2.98
CA VAL A 162 -5.99 -20.90 -2.02
C VAL A 162 -7.41 -20.63 -1.56
N ASP A 163 -8.33 -21.53 -1.91
CA ASP A 163 -9.76 -21.46 -1.57
C ASP A 163 -10.04 -21.75 -0.09
#